data_AF-A0A392R4A1-F1
#
_entry.id   AF-A0A392R4A1-F1
#
_cell.length_a   1.000
_cell.length_b   1.000
_cell.length_c   1.000
_cell.angle_alpha   90.00
_cell.angle_beta   90.00
_cell.angle_gamma   90.00
#
_symmetry.space_group_name_H-M   'P 1'
#
loop_
_entity.id
_entity.type
_entity.pdbx_description
1 polymer ?
#
loop_
_entity_poly.entity_id
_entity_poly.type
_entity_poly.pdbx_seq_one_letter_code
_entity_poly.pdbx_strand_id
1 'polypeptide(L)'
;MHEALGKARKDLEDQEGRHAEEKKNLEEELSKLQSVMTPAESEPDSVRGLTTRAALVERIQRLGEGVFKAAQYSWENALVQMEADEEEEDEQEEEDNGEEGHGESDG
;
A
#
# COMPACT_ATOMS: atom_id res chain seq x y z
N MET A 1 -28.15 -61.96 -5.61
CA MET A 1 -27.66 -60.97 -6.60
C MET A 1 -28.67 -59.88 -6.89
N HIS A 2 -29.93 -60.18 -7.24
CA HIS A 2 -30.92 -59.15 -7.57
C HIS A 2 -31.18 -58.12 -6.45
N GLU A 3 -31.23 -58.56 -5.20
CA GLU A 3 -31.45 -57.67 -4.05
C GLU A 3 -30.29 -56.69 -3.82
N ALA A 4 -29.04 -57.17 -3.95
CA ALA A 4 -27.84 -56.34 -3.88
C ALA A 4 -27.77 -55.31 -5.02
N LEU A 5 -28.18 -55.69 -6.24
CA LEU A 5 -28.29 -54.77 -7.37
C LEU A 5 -29.39 -53.73 -7.17
N GLY A 6 -30.51 -54.11 -6.58
CA GLY A 6 -31.59 -53.18 -6.22
C GLY A 6 -31.11 -52.13 -5.20
N LYS A 7 -30.43 -52.58 -4.14
CA LYS A 7 -29.85 -51.69 -3.13
C LYS A 7 -28.82 -50.73 -3.73
N ALA A 8 -27.90 -51.25 -4.56
CA ALA A 8 -26.87 -50.41 -5.20
C ALA A 8 -27.47 -49.32 -6.12
N ARG A 9 -28.56 -49.63 -6.83
CA ARG A 9 -29.26 -48.63 -7.66
C ARG A 9 -29.88 -47.52 -6.83
N LYS A 10 -30.51 -47.88 -5.70
CA LYS A 10 -31.11 -46.89 -4.80
C LYS A 10 -30.05 -46.02 -4.13
N ASP A 11 -28.96 -46.63 -3.65
CA ASP A 11 -27.85 -45.90 -3.05
C ASP A 11 -27.21 -44.91 -4.05
N LEU A 12 -27.16 -45.27 -5.35
CA LEU A 12 -26.68 -44.38 -6.42
C LEU A 12 -27.63 -43.19 -6.66
N GLU A 13 -28.93 -43.44 -6.77
CA GLU A 13 -29.93 -42.39 -6.96
C GLU A 13 -29.94 -41.40 -5.77
N ASP A 14 -29.88 -41.93 -4.54
CA ASP A 14 -29.80 -41.14 -3.32
C ASP A 14 -28.46 -40.36 -3.24
N GLN A 15 -27.37 -40.89 -3.81
CA GLN A 15 -26.09 -40.18 -3.94
C GLN A 15 -26.16 -39.07 -4.98
N GLU A 16 -26.70 -39.31 -6.17
CA GLU A 16 -26.84 -38.30 -7.22
C GLU A 16 -27.67 -37.11 -6.74
N GLY A 17 -28.75 -37.35 -6.01
CA GLY A 17 -29.55 -36.29 -5.38
C GLY A 17 -28.72 -35.41 -4.44
N ARG A 18 -27.93 -36.01 -3.54
CA ARG A 18 -27.04 -35.27 -2.62
C ARG A 18 -25.97 -34.48 -3.36
N HIS A 19 -25.35 -35.08 -4.38
CA HIS A 19 -24.34 -34.40 -5.19
C HIS A 19 -24.92 -33.21 -5.96
N ALA A 20 -26.13 -33.33 -6.49
CA ALA A 20 -26.81 -32.23 -7.18
C ALA A 20 -27.11 -31.06 -6.23
N GLU A 21 -27.54 -31.36 -5.01
CA GLU A 21 -27.81 -30.34 -3.98
C GLU A 21 -26.53 -29.67 -3.48
N GLU A 22 -25.47 -30.43 -3.20
CA GLU A 22 -24.15 -29.88 -2.82
C GLU A 22 -23.58 -28.99 -3.92
N LYS A 23 -23.68 -29.40 -5.19
CA LYS A 23 -23.22 -28.60 -6.33
C LYS A 23 -23.96 -27.26 -6.39
N LYS A 24 -25.29 -27.27 -6.25
CA LYS A 24 -26.09 -26.03 -6.23
C LYS A 24 -25.67 -25.11 -5.09
N ASN A 25 -25.43 -25.67 -3.91
CA ASN A 25 -24.98 -24.90 -2.74
C ASN A 25 -23.59 -24.28 -2.98
N LEU A 26 -22.65 -25.05 -3.54
CA LEU A 26 -21.31 -24.53 -3.87
C LEU A 26 -21.36 -23.43 -4.92
N GLU A 27 -22.21 -23.55 -5.95
CA GLU A 27 -22.41 -22.49 -6.95
C GLU A 27 -22.98 -21.22 -6.32
N GLU A 28 -23.90 -21.34 -5.36
CA GLU A 28 -24.45 -20.20 -4.63
C GLU A 28 -23.38 -19.51 -3.75
N GLU A 29 -22.60 -20.29 -3.00
CA GLU A 29 -21.51 -19.76 -2.16
C GLU A 29 -20.40 -19.12 -2.99
N LEU A 30 -20.07 -19.69 -4.16
CA LEU A 30 -19.12 -19.07 -5.10
C LEU A 30 -19.63 -17.73 -5.63
N SER A 31 -20.92 -17.64 -5.97
CA SER A 31 -21.52 -16.37 -6.41
C SER A 31 -21.48 -15.30 -5.32
N LYS A 32 -21.82 -15.67 -4.07
CA LYS A 32 -21.68 -14.78 -2.91
C LYS A 32 -20.23 -14.34 -2.71
N LEU A 33 -19.29 -15.27 -2.79
CA LEU A 33 -17.87 -15.00 -2.64
C LEU A 33 -17.37 -14.04 -3.72
N GLN A 34 -17.76 -14.24 -4.98
CA GLN A 34 -17.43 -13.34 -6.08
C GLN A 34 -18.01 -11.94 -5.87
N SER A 35 -19.25 -11.84 -5.37
CA SER A 35 -19.88 -10.55 -5.05
C SER A 35 -19.07 -9.78 -3.99
N VAL A 36 -18.63 -10.43 -2.91
CA VAL A 36 -17.83 -9.77 -1.87
C VAL A 36 -16.38 -9.52 -2.27
N MET A 37 -15.83 -10.30 -3.22
CA MET A 37 -14.48 -10.12 -3.75
C MET A 37 -14.44 -9.19 -4.96
N THR A 38 -15.58 -8.67 -5.43
CA THR A 38 -15.61 -7.74 -6.54
C THR A 38 -14.92 -6.45 -6.10
N PRO A 39 -13.88 -5.98 -6.82
CA PRO A 39 -13.18 -4.75 -6.47
C PRO A 39 -14.13 -3.56 -6.41
N ALA A 40 -13.90 -2.66 -5.46
CA ALA A 40 -14.64 -1.39 -5.42
C ALA A 40 -14.23 -0.51 -6.61
N GLU A 41 -15.14 0.33 -7.11
CA GLU A 41 -14.81 1.26 -8.21
C GLU A 41 -13.67 2.23 -7.84
N SER A 42 -13.56 2.57 -6.55
CA SER A 42 -12.49 3.39 -6.00
C SER A 42 -11.22 2.63 -5.64
N GLU A 43 -11.16 1.32 -5.90
CA GLU A 43 -10.00 0.49 -5.59
C GLU A 43 -8.84 0.80 -6.55
N PRO A 44 -7.67 1.23 -6.04
CA PRO A 44 -6.55 1.57 -6.91
C PRO A 44 -5.94 0.33 -7.56
N ASP A 45 -5.49 0.44 -8.80
CA ASP A 45 -4.88 -0.67 -9.54
C ASP A 45 -3.71 -1.33 -8.80
N SER A 46 -3.00 -0.57 -7.96
CA SER A 46 -1.87 -1.07 -7.16
C SER A 46 -2.23 -2.09 -6.09
N VAL A 47 -3.52 -2.22 -5.72
CA VAL A 47 -4.00 -3.24 -4.79
C VAL A 47 -4.76 -4.37 -5.51
N ARG A 48 -4.98 -4.26 -6.83
CA ARG A 48 -5.51 -5.38 -7.62
C ARG A 48 -4.59 -6.58 -7.52
N GLY A 49 -5.15 -7.74 -7.22
CA GLY A 49 -4.40 -8.99 -7.08
C GLY A 49 -3.87 -9.27 -5.66
N LEU A 50 -4.09 -8.36 -4.70
CA LEU A 50 -3.82 -8.62 -3.28
C LEU A 50 -4.94 -9.50 -2.69
N THR A 51 -4.90 -10.80 -3.00
CA THR A 51 -5.95 -11.76 -2.61
C THR A 51 -5.84 -12.24 -1.16
N THR A 52 -4.77 -11.89 -0.45
CA THR A 52 -4.54 -12.29 0.94
C THR A 52 -4.32 -11.07 1.84
N ARG A 53 -4.80 -11.17 3.08
CA ARG A 53 -4.55 -10.15 4.11
C ARG A 53 -3.05 -9.91 4.33
N ALA A 54 -2.22 -10.95 4.24
CA ALA A 54 -0.78 -10.84 4.41
C ALA A 54 -0.16 -9.96 3.30
N ALA A 55 -0.53 -10.17 2.04
CA ALA A 55 -0.03 -9.37 0.91
C ALA A 55 -0.44 -7.88 1.04
N LEU A 56 -1.67 -7.61 1.49
CA LEU A 56 -2.11 -6.23 1.77
C LEU A 56 -1.29 -5.58 2.88
N VAL A 57 -1.09 -6.28 4.00
CA VAL A 57 -0.30 -5.77 5.13
C VAL A 57 1.14 -5.49 4.71
N GLU A 58 1.75 -6.39 3.94
CA GLU A 58 3.11 -6.20 3.41
C GLU A 58 3.19 -4.95 2.51
N ARG A 59 2.21 -4.76 1.61
CA ARG A 59 2.15 -3.59 0.74
C ARG A 59 2.05 -2.29 1.54
N ILE A 60 1.19 -2.26 2.57
CA ILE A 60 1.03 -1.11 3.46
C ILE A 60 2.33 -0.79 4.19
N GLN A 61 3.04 -1.81 4.72
CA GLN A 61 4.32 -1.60 5.41
C GLN A 61 5.37 -0.96 4.49
N ARG A 62 5.52 -1.47 3.26
CA ARG A 62 6.47 -0.90 2.29
C ARG A 62 6.14 0.54 1.91
N LEU A 63 4.86 0.86 1.73
CA LEU A 63 4.41 2.23 1.45
C LEU A 63 4.69 3.15 2.64
N GLY A 64 4.39 2.70 3.86
CA GLY A 64 4.68 3.46 5.08
C GLY A 64 6.17 3.75 5.25
N GLU A 65 7.03 2.76 5.00
CA GLU A 65 8.49 2.94 5.05
C GLU A 65 8.98 3.96 4.02
N GLY A 66 8.45 3.92 2.80
CA GLY A 66 8.78 4.89 1.75
C GLY A 66 8.40 6.32 2.12
N VAL A 67 7.18 6.52 2.65
CA VAL A 67 6.71 7.85 3.10
C VAL A 67 7.56 8.37 4.25
N PHE A 68 7.88 7.52 5.23
CA PHE A 68 8.71 7.90 6.37
C PHE A 68 10.11 8.36 5.94
N LYS A 69 10.77 7.58 5.07
CA LYS A 69 12.10 7.94 4.55
C LYS A 69 12.08 9.24 3.74
N ALA A 70 11.07 9.44 2.91
CA ALA A 70 10.92 10.67 2.15
C ALA A 70 10.73 11.90 3.06
N ALA A 71 9.92 11.75 4.12
CA ALA A 71 9.75 12.80 5.11
C ALA A 71 11.08 13.10 5.83
N GLN A 72 11.79 12.08 6.31
CA GLN A 72 13.09 12.25 6.95
C GLN A 72 14.08 12.99 6.04
N TYR A 73 14.21 12.56 4.79
CA TYR A 73 15.06 13.21 3.81
C TYR A 73 14.66 14.68 3.57
N SER A 74 13.37 14.96 3.45
CA SER A 74 12.87 16.33 3.28
C SER A 74 13.25 17.24 4.46
N TRP A 75 13.20 16.73 5.69
CA TRP A 75 13.59 17.47 6.89
C TRP A 75 15.10 17.73 6.93
N GLU A 76 15.90 16.69 6.70
CA GLU A 76 17.37 16.80 6.67
C GLU A 76 17.82 17.80 5.59
N ASN A 77 17.22 17.73 4.40
CA ASN A 77 17.52 18.68 3.33
C ASN A 77 17.11 20.12 3.68
N ALA A 78 15.96 20.32 4.35
CA ALA A 78 15.54 21.66 4.77
C ALA A 78 16.48 22.26 5.83
N LEU A 79 17.01 21.43 6.74
CA LEU A 79 18.02 21.87 7.72
C LEU A 79 19.29 22.36 7.03
N VAL A 80 19.81 21.60 6.06
CA VAL A 80 20.99 22.00 5.28
C VAL A 80 20.76 23.31 4.53
N GLN A 81 19.55 23.53 4.01
CA GLN A 81 19.22 24.79 3.33
C GLN A 81 19.22 25.98 4.30
N MET A 82 18.66 25.81 5.50
CA MET A 82 18.67 26.89 6.51
C MET A 82 20.09 27.21 7.00
N GLU A 83 20.94 26.20 7.19
CA GLU A 83 22.34 26.42 7.57
C GLU A 83 23.12 27.14 6.47
N ALA A 84 22.88 26.80 5.20
CA ALA A 84 23.48 27.51 4.07
C ALA A 84 22.98 28.97 3.95
N ASP A 85 21.69 29.21 4.23
CA ASP A 85 21.13 30.58 4.24
C ASP A 85 21.72 31.42 5.38
N GLU A 86 21.96 30.85 6.57
CA GLU A 86 22.65 31.52 7.69
C GLU A 86 24.11 31.85 7.35
N GLU A 87 24.85 30.92 6.72
CA GLU A 87 26.24 31.18 6.30
C GLU A 87 26.33 32.30 5.23
N GLU A 88 25.39 32.36 4.28
CA GLU A 88 25.37 33.45 3.28
C GLU A 88 24.98 34.81 3.88
N GLU A 89 24.17 34.85 4.93
CA GLU A 89 23.87 36.09 5.68
C GLU A 89 25.09 36.57 6.47
N ASP A 90 25.80 35.68 7.16
CA ASP A 90 27.02 35.99 7.90
C ASP A 90 28.15 36.50 6.98
N GLU A 91 28.33 35.91 5.78
CA GLU A 91 29.30 36.38 4.79
C GLU A 91 28.95 37.79 4.26
N GLN A 92 27.67 38.10 4.08
CA GLN A 92 27.22 39.43 3.65
C GLN A 92 27.40 40.50 4.73
N GLU A 93 27.22 40.17 6.01
CA GLU A 93 27.46 41.11 7.12
C GLU A 93 28.96 41.44 7.31
N GLU A 94 29.86 40.49 7.07
CA GLU A 94 31.31 40.71 7.11
C GLU A 94 31.80 41.55 5.92
N GLU A 95 31.20 41.42 4.73
CA GLU A 95 31.50 42.28 3.58
C GLU A 95 31.04 43.73 3.79
N ASP A 96 29.86 43.96 4.38
CA ASP A 96 29.30 45.31 4.63
C ASP A 96 30.04 46.05 5.78
N ASN A 97 30.51 45.32 6.80
CA ASN A 97 31.30 45.89 7.90
C ASN A 97 32.80 46.07 7.55
N GLY A 98 33.29 45.46 6.46
CA GLY A 98 34.67 45.57 5.99
C GLY A 98 35.00 46.91 5.30
N GLU A 99 34.00 47.72 4.95
CA GLU A 99 34.18 48.96 4.17
C GLU A 99 34.20 50.27 5.00
N GLU A 100 33.97 50.23 6.33
CA GLU A 100 33.96 51.42 7.20
C GLU A 100 35.32 51.86 7.77
N GLY A 101 36.42 51.43 7.16
CA GLY A 101 37.75 51.82 7.63
C GLY A 101 38.73 51.99 6.51
N HIS A 102 38.71 53.13 5.82
CA HIS A 102 39.89 53.90 5.37
C HIS A 102 39.44 55.06 4.47
N GLY A 103 38.94 56.13 5.09
CA GLY A 103 38.89 57.46 4.49
C GLY A 103 39.88 58.35 5.23
N GLU A 104 41.13 58.30 4.79
CA GLU A 104 42.24 59.05 5.37
C GLU A 104 41.91 60.55 5.45
N SER A 105 42.09 61.06 6.67
CA SER A 105 42.26 62.46 7.01
C SER A 105 43.41 63.04 6.18
N ASP A 106 43.17 64.07 5.37
CA ASP A 106 44.23 65.01 5.00
C ASP A 106 43.66 66.41 4.71
N GLY A 107 44.13 67.39 5.50
CA GLY A 107 44.42 68.76 5.06
C GLY A 107 43.36 69.83 5.25
#